data_AF-A0A183FEN3-F1
#
_entry.id   AF-A0A183FEN3-F1
#
_cell.length_a   1.000
_cell.length_b   1.000
_cell.length_c   1.000
_cell.angle_alpha   90.00
_cell.angle_beta   90.00
_cell.angle_gamma   90.00
#
_symmetry.space_group_name_H-M   'P 1'
#
loop_
_entity.id
_entity.type
_entity.pdbx_description
1 polymer ?
#
loop_
_entity_poly.entity_id
_entity_poly.type
_entity_poly.pdbx_seq_one_letter_code
_entity_poly.pdbx_strand_id
1 'polypeptide(L)' 'MLLEPRSLFLMTDEAYENMLHGIKEVKEDHIGENVFNGEEHRRETLARGTRYSVTIRNVPTVSKLSVSALIQKRN' A
#
# COMPACT_ATOMS: atom_id res chain seq x y z
N MET A 1 5.30 -1.29 9.82
CA MET A 1 4.71 -2.63 9.66
C MET A 1 5.72 -3.50 8.93
N LEU A 2 5.91 -4.73 9.40
CA LEU A 2 6.75 -5.75 8.77
C LEU A 2 5.88 -6.59 7.82
N LEU A 3 6.33 -6.86 6.59
CA LEU A 3 5.61 -7.69 5.63
C LEU A 3 6.41 -8.94 5.30
N GLU A 4 6.10 -10.02 6.00
CA GLU A 4 6.80 -11.29 5.85
C GLU A 4 6.49 -12.00 4.52
N PRO A 5 7.37 -12.90 4.04
CA PRO A 5 7.09 -13.71 2.87
C PRO A 5 5.77 -14.47 2.99
N ARG A 6 4.96 -14.47 1.93
CA ARG A 6 3.63 -15.13 1.88
C ARG A 6 2.58 -14.55 2.84
N SER A 7 2.82 -13.39 3.44
CA SER A 7 1.79 -12.62 4.15
C SER A 7 0.80 -11.96 3.18
N LEU A 8 -0.45 -11.81 3.61
CA LEU A 8 -1.46 -11.03 2.92
C LEU A 8 -1.69 -9.71 3.67
N PHE A 9 -1.50 -8.59 2.99
CA PHE A 9 -1.84 -7.27 3.51
C PHE A 9 -3.13 -6.76 2.86
N LEU A 10 -4.14 -6.50 3.69
CA LEU A 10 -5.42 -5.94 3.29
C LEU A 10 -5.51 -4.50 3.81
N MET A 11 -5.83 -3.57 2.91
CA MET A 11 -6.00 -2.16 3.23
C MET A 11 -7.34 -1.71 2.66
N THR A 12 -8.21 -1.17 3.50
CA THR A 12 -9.57 -0.77 3.15
C THR A 12 -9.84 0.67 3.59
N ASP A 13 -10.90 1.26 3.04
CA ASP A 13 -11.49 2.52 3.50
C ASP A 13 -10.46 3.65 3.67
N GLU A 14 -10.47 4.34 4.80
CA GLU A 14 -9.61 5.49 5.09
C GLU A 14 -8.11 5.17 4.99
N ALA A 15 -7.69 3.96 5.38
CA ALA A 15 -6.30 3.55 5.27
C ALA A 15 -5.85 3.40 3.81
N TYR A 16 -6.76 2.99 2.92
CA TYR A 16 -6.47 2.90 1.49
C TYR A 16 -6.55 4.27 0.79
N GLU A 17 -7.54 5.09 1.15
CA GLU A 17 -7.85 6.33 0.45
C GLU A 17 -6.98 7.51 0.90
N ASN A 18 -6.68 7.62 2.20
CA ASN A 18 -6.14 8.85 2.80
C ASN A 18 -4.79 8.68 3.49
N MET A 19 -4.32 7.45 3.71
CA MET A 19 -3.04 7.20 4.37
C MET A 19 -1.92 6.91 3.37
N LEU A 20 -0.82 7.63 3.52
CA LEU A 20 0.39 7.36 2.76
C LEU A 20 1.08 6.11 3.30
N HIS A 21 1.39 5.20 2.39
CA HIS A 21 2.17 4.00 2.65
C HIS A 21 3.27 3.90 1.60
N GLY A 22 4.41 3.34 1.99
CA GLY A 22 5.55 3.21 1.10
C GLY A 22 6.59 2.24 1.64
N ILE A 23 7.50 1.85 0.76
CA ILE A 23 8.65 1.02 1.11
C ILE A 23 9.86 1.95 1.13
N LYS A 24 10.46 2.12 2.31
CA LYS A 24 11.67 2.95 2.45
C LYS A 24 12.83 2.28 1.70
N GLU A 25 13.58 3.02 0.89
CA GLU A 25 14.77 2.52 0.18
C GLU A 25 15.96 2.32 1.14
N VAL A 26 16.07 1.13 1.72
CA VAL A 26 17.16 0.70 2.62
C VAL A 26 17.52 -0.75 2.34
N LYS A 27 18.70 -1.20 2.81
CA LYS A 27 19.18 -2.59 2.65
C LYS A 27 18.81 -3.51 3.81
N GLU A 28 18.37 -2.95 4.94
CA GLU A 28 18.05 -3.68 6.16
C GLU A 28 16.90 -3.00 6.90
N ASP A 29 16.10 -3.81 7.61
CA ASP A 29 15.00 -3.36 8.44
C ASP A 29 15.35 -3.55 9.91
N HIS A 30 15.36 -2.45 10.68
CA HIS A 30 15.52 -2.49 12.13
C HIS A 30 14.15 -2.58 12.81
N ILE A 31 13.91 -3.68 13.53
CA ILE A 31 12.60 -3.97 14.11
C ILE A 31 12.54 -3.44 15.54
N GLY A 32 12.19 -2.15 15.67
CA GLY A 32 11.97 -1.46 16.94
C GLY A 32 10.57 -1.69 17.53
N GLU A 33 10.32 -1.08 18.69
CA GLU A 33 9.02 -1.13 19.38
C GLU A 33 7.88 -0.45 18.61
N ASN A 34 8.22 0.41 17.65
CA ASN A 34 7.28 1.10 16.76
C ASN A 34 6.77 0.22 15.59
N VAL A 35 7.24 -1.02 15.47
CA VAL A 35 6.78 -1.96 14.43
C VAL A 35 5.60 -2.77 14.98
N PHE A 36 4.38 -2.39 14.55
CA PHE A 36 3.11 -2.97 15.00
C PHE A 36 3.08 -4.51 15.12
N ASN A 37 3.65 -5.22 14.14
CA ASN A 37 3.65 -6.68 14.06
C ASN A 37 5.08 -7.26 14.11
N GLY A 38 5.98 -6.60 14.83
CA GLY A 38 7.39 -6.97 14.91
C GLY A 38 7.76 -7.86 16.10
N GLU A 39 6.79 -8.43 16.83
CA GLU A 39 7.05 -9.17 18.08
C GLU A 39 8.10 -10.27 17.93
N GLU A 40 7.99 -11.09 16.87
CA GLU A 40 8.89 -12.22 16.62
C GLU A 40 10.33 -11.78 16.32
N HIS A 41 10.50 -10.61 15.69
CA HIS A 41 11.79 -10.07 15.27
C HIS A 41 12.25 -8.88 16.12
N ARG A 42 11.67 -8.68 17.31
CA ARG A 42 11.90 -7.48 18.10
C ARG A 42 13.38 -7.32 18.44
N ARG A 43 13.92 -6.12 18.18
CA ARG A 43 15.34 -5.73 18.33
C ARG A 43 16.29 -6.44 17.35
N GLU A 44 15.77 -7.15 16.37
CA GLU A 44 16.56 -7.73 15.28
C GLU A 44 16.76 -6.72 14.14
N THR A 45 17.78 -6.99 13.33
CA THR A 45 18.02 -6.29 12.06
C THR A 45 17.96 -7.31 10.94
N LEU A 46 17.01 -7.15 10.04
CA LEU A 46 16.73 -8.09 8.95
C LEU A 46 17.31 -7.56 7.64
N ALA A 47 18.25 -8.29 7.04
CA ALA A 47 18.79 -7.95 5.73
C ALA A 47 17.73 -8.18 4.64
N ARG A 48 17.59 -7.24 3.71
CA ARG A 48 16.62 -7.36 2.61
C ARG A 48 17.18 -8.18 1.45
N GLY A 49 16.35 -9.09 0.97
CA GLY A 49 16.56 -9.79 -0.29
C GLY A 49 15.66 -9.23 -1.41
N THR A 50 15.65 -9.92 -2.56
CA THR A 50 14.66 -9.65 -3.61
C THR A 50 13.28 -10.12 -3.14
N ARG A 51 12.30 -9.21 -3.14
CA ARG A 51 10.92 -9.49 -2.76
C ARG A 51 9.98 -9.15 -3.91
N TYR A 52 9.07 -10.07 -4.22
CA TYR A 52 7.96 -9.83 -5.15
C TYR A 52 6.66 -9.64 -4.37
N SER A 53 5.88 -8.63 -4.71
CA SER A 53 4.53 -8.42 -4.20
C SER A 53 3.54 -8.32 -5.34
N VAL A 54 2.37 -8.92 -5.15
CA VAL A 54 1.24 -8.79 -6.06
C VAL A 54 0.19 -7.93 -5.38
N THR A 55 -0.20 -6.83 -6.03
CA THR A 55 -1.24 -5.93 -5.54
C THR A 55 -2.46 -6.04 -6.45
N ILE A 56 -3.61 -6.35 -5.86
CA ILE A 56 -4.90 -6.42 -6.56
C ILE A 56 -5.81 -5.35 -5.97
N ARG A 57 -6.43 -4.54 -6.83
CA ARG A 57 -7.39 -3.50 -6.42
C ARG A 57 -8.64 -3.55 -7.28
N ASN A 58 -9.78 -3.27 -6.68
CA ASN A 58 -11.01 -2.98 -7.41
C ASN A 58 -11.03 -1.48 -7.76
N VAL A 59 -11.15 -1.16 -9.05
CA VAL A 59 -11.27 0.23 -9.50
C VAL A 59 -12.70 0.42 -10.01
N PRO A 60 -13.59 1.09 -9.25
CA PRO A 60 -14.98 1.24 -9.65
C PRO A 60 -15.07 2.01 -10.97
N THR A 61 -15.95 1.56 -11.86
CA THR A 61 -16.20 2.27 -13.12
C THR A 61 -17.03 3.51 -12.81
N VAL A 62 -16.42 4.69 -12.98
CA VAL A 62 -17.12 5.98 -12.89
C VAL A 62 -17.58 6.43 -14.27
N SER A 63 -18.71 7.16 -14.33
CA SER A 63 -19.26 7.66 -15.59
C SER A 63 -18.24 8.51 -16.35
N LYS A 64 -17.95 8.15 -17.60
CA LYS A 64 -17.00 8.83 -18.48
C LYS A 64 -17.56 10.15 -19.06
N LEU A 65 -18.49 10.79 -18.37
CA LEU A 65 -18.98 12.11 -18.75
C LEU A 65 -17.85 13.09 -18.49
N SER A 66 -17.05 13.34 -19.52
CA SER A 66 -16.11 14.45 -19.48
C SER A 66 -16.90 15.75 -19.38
N VAL A 67 -16.34 16.73 -18.67
CA VAL A 67 -16.90 18.09 -18.61
C VAL A 67 -17.12 18.63 -20.03
N SER A 68 -16.23 18.29 -20.96
CA SER A 68 -16.36 18.59 -22.39
C SER A 68 -17.63 18.02 -23.02
N ALA A 69 -17.96 16.75 -22.75
CA ALA A 69 -19.16 16.09 -23.27
C ALA A 69 -20.46 16.69 -22.69
N LEU A 70 -20.41 17.20 -21.45
CA LEU A 70 -21.54 17.90 -20.82
C LEU A 70 -21.77 19.30 -21.41
N ILE A 71 -20.71 20.01 -21.80
CA ILE A 71 -20.79 21.35 -22.39
C ILE A 71 -21.32 21.29 -23.85
N GLN A 72 -20.88 20.31 -24.65
CA GLN A 72 -21.31 20.19 -26.05
C GLN A 72 -22.81 19.91 -26.24
N LYS A 73 -23.47 19.31 -25.24
CA LYS A 73 -24.88 18.91 -25.35
C LYS A 73 -25.87 20.08 -25.15
N ARG A 74 -25.38 21.28 -24.85
CA ARG A 74 -26.21 22.44 -24.46
C ARG A 74 -26.36 23.52 -25.54
N ASN A 75 -25.85 23.25 -26.76
CA ASN A 75 -26.03 24.11 -27.95
C ASN A 75 -26.88 23.38 -29.00
#